data_AF-A0AB39PWL8-F1
#
_entry.id   AF-A0AB39PWL8-F1
#
_cell.length_a   1.000
_cell.length_b   1.000
_cell.length_c   1.000
_cell.angle_alpha   90.00
_cell.angle_beta   90.00
_cell.angle_gamma   90.00
#
_symmetry.space_group_name_H-M   'P 1'
#
loop_
_entity.id
_entity.type
_entity.pdbx_description
1 polymer ?
#
loop_
_entity_poly.entity_id
_entity_poly.type
_entity_poly.pdbx_seq_one_letter_code
_entity_poly.pdbx_strand_id
1 'polypeptide(L)'
;MAKGRVTVCVPPCDPEDPDSLRRAIGRALAPYDYNREDIPHPDWVGEWDYWFISGAGCAFAVLPGHEDDPRLVRHDEWKPAEELPWSRCHGGPRGLLDLDTDRAEVAREAARRWDDWRRFEARHTGPEAVLRAIAEDEELRERFPHDPYNSFGRDREAYIAERAADVLPTTALLTLDGRWVEYGGPDYREWFNTYLDALPADTMVVRVLYHA
;
A
#
# COMPACT_ATOMS: atom_id res chain seq x y z
N MET A 1 4.13 7.60 -19.29
CA MET A 1 3.00 7.72 -18.36
C MET A 1 2.74 6.34 -17.78
N ALA A 2 2.77 6.24 -16.45
CA ALA A 2 2.78 5.00 -15.68
C ALA A 2 1.56 4.97 -14.75
N LYS A 3 1.12 3.76 -14.37
CA LYS A 3 0.04 3.59 -13.40
C LYS A 3 0.61 3.71 -11.99
N GLY A 4 0.08 4.63 -11.21
CA GLY A 4 0.42 4.84 -9.81
C GLY A 4 -0.68 4.33 -8.88
N ARG A 5 -0.36 4.24 -7.59
CA ARG A 5 -1.31 3.93 -6.52
C ARG A 5 -1.27 5.03 -5.48
N VAL A 6 -2.44 5.52 -5.10
CA VAL A 6 -2.61 6.51 -4.05
C VAL A 6 -3.63 6.02 -3.03
N THR A 7 -3.34 6.26 -1.75
CA THR A 7 -4.30 6.08 -0.68
C THR A 7 -4.98 7.41 -0.44
N VAL A 8 -6.30 7.44 -0.62
CA VAL A 8 -7.09 8.67 -0.51
C VAL A 8 -7.86 8.64 0.80
N CYS A 9 -7.67 9.69 1.61
CA CYS A 9 -8.40 9.89 2.85
C CYS A 9 -9.44 11.01 2.64
N VAL A 10 -10.72 10.70 2.82
CA VAL A 10 -11.81 11.68 2.69
C VAL A 10 -12.74 11.62 3.91
N PRO A 11 -13.52 12.69 4.17
CA PRO A 11 -14.50 12.68 5.25
C PRO A 11 -15.51 11.52 5.13
N PRO A 12 -16.26 11.21 6.20
CA PRO A 12 -17.32 10.22 6.16
C PRO A 12 -18.28 10.48 5.00
N CYS A 13 -18.60 9.41 4.26
CA CYS A 13 -19.53 9.47 3.13
C CYS A 13 -20.88 8.88 3.53
N ASP A 14 -21.94 9.37 2.89
CA ASP A 14 -23.29 8.86 3.12
C ASP A 14 -23.44 7.46 2.46
N PRO A 15 -23.68 6.39 3.24
CA PRO A 15 -23.82 5.04 2.70
C PRO A 15 -25.09 4.84 1.85
N GLU A 16 -26.10 5.70 2.01
CA GLU A 16 -27.34 5.61 1.23
C GLU A 16 -27.20 6.25 -0.16
N ASP A 17 -26.13 7.01 -0.39
CA ASP A 17 -25.83 7.70 -1.63
C ASP A 17 -24.61 7.05 -2.31
N PRO A 18 -24.81 6.17 -3.30
CA PRO A 18 -23.74 5.34 -3.88
C PRO A 18 -22.61 6.16 -4.52
N ASP A 19 -22.90 7.40 -4.93
CA ASP A 19 -21.95 8.30 -5.56
C ASP A 19 -21.21 9.20 -4.55
N SER A 20 -21.62 9.21 -3.28
CA SER A 20 -21.08 10.11 -2.25
C SER A 20 -19.57 9.98 -2.13
N LEU A 21 -19.09 8.74 -2.07
CA LEU A 21 -17.66 8.44 -2.01
C LEU A 21 -16.92 8.85 -3.28
N ARG A 22 -17.43 8.49 -4.46
CA ARG A 22 -16.80 8.80 -5.75
C ARG A 22 -16.66 10.31 -5.94
N ARG A 23 -17.70 11.08 -5.57
CA ARG A 23 -17.64 12.55 -5.59
C ARG A 23 -16.66 13.12 -4.57
N ALA A 24 -16.55 12.54 -3.38
CA ALA A 24 -15.59 12.98 -2.37
C ALA A 24 -14.13 12.77 -2.86
N ILE A 25 -13.83 11.58 -3.40
CA ILE A 25 -12.52 11.27 -4.00
C ILE A 25 -12.24 12.20 -5.18
N GLY A 26 -13.21 12.38 -6.09
CA GLY A 26 -13.05 13.26 -7.25
C GLY A 26 -12.74 14.70 -6.85
N ARG A 27 -13.42 15.25 -5.83
CA ARG A 27 -13.12 16.60 -5.30
C ARG A 27 -11.73 16.68 -4.68
N ALA A 28 -11.30 15.63 -3.97
CA ALA A 28 -10.00 15.59 -3.32
C ALA A 28 -8.85 15.50 -4.35
N LEU A 29 -9.04 14.73 -5.42
CA LEU A 29 -8.07 14.55 -6.50
C LEU A 29 -8.05 15.71 -7.52
N ALA A 30 -9.16 16.44 -7.68
CA ALA A 30 -9.31 17.51 -8.67
C ALA A 30 -8.15 18.52 -8.71
N PRO A 31 -7.56 18.96 -7.58
CA PRO A 31 -6.42 19.89 -7.62
C PRO A 31 -5.19 19.33 -8.35
N TYR A 32 -5.08 18.02 -8.50
CA TYR A 32 -3.93 17.32 -9.09
C TYR A 32 -4.20 16.80 -10.51
N ASP A 33 -5.31 17.19 -11.14
CA ASP A 33 -5.64 16.79 -12.51
C ASP A 33 -4.65 17.38 -13.52
N TYR A 34 -4.10 16.52 -14.36
CA TYR A 34 -3.18 16.85 -15.46
C TYR A 34 -3.82 17.77 -16.50
N ASN A 35 -5.13 17.63 -16.73
CA ASN A 35 -5.86 18.38 -17.74
C ASN A 35 -6.48 19.69 -17.21
N ARG A 36 -6.05 20.18 -16.04
CA ARG A 36 -6.54 21.44 -15.50
C ARG A 36 -6.13 22.63 -16.35
N GLU A 37 -7.12 23.41 -16.76
CA GLU A 37 -6.94 24.58 -17.64
C GLU A 37 -6.75 25.90 -16.87
N ASP A 38 -6.90 25.90 -15.54
CA ASP A 38 -6.89 27.11 -14.70
C ASP A 38 -5.51 27.48 -14.11
N ILE A 39 -4.47 26.70 -14.39
CA ILE A 39 -3.06 26.99 -14.05
C ILE A 39 -2.25 27.26 -15.32
N PRO A 40 -1.38 28.29 -15.38
CA PRO A 40 -0.55 28.56 -16.55
C PRO A 40 0.32 27.35 -16.93
N HIS A 41 0.22 26.97 -18.20
CA HIS A 41 0.57 25.64 -18.71
C HIS A 41 2.06 25.30 -18.99
N PRO A 42 3.10 26.14 -18.72
CA PRO A 42 4.48 25.65 -18.89
C PRO A 42 5.07 24.96 -17.64
N ASP A 43 4.54 25.21 -16.44
CA ASP A 43 5.13 24.70 -15.18
C ASP A 43 4.26 23.64 -14.46
N TRP A 44 3.03 23.38 -14.94
CA TRP A 44 2.13 22.37 -14.37
C TRP A 44 2.34 21.01 -15.04
N VAL A 45 2.69 20.01 -14.24
CA VAL A 45 2.62 18.59 -14.60
C VAL A 45 1.70 17.99 -13.54
N GLY A 46 0.39 17.89 -13.82
CA GLY A 46 -0.52 17.27 -12.88
C GLY A 46 -0.21 15.79 -12.66
N GLU A 47 -0.84 15.19 -11.68
CA GLU A 47 -0.53 13.82 -11.23
C GLU A 47 -1.36 12.77 -11.95
N TRP A 48 -2.47 13.13 -12.61
CA TRP A 48 -3.34 12.13 -13.21
C TRP A 48 -4.18 12.63 -14.39
N ASP A 49 -4.51 11.75 -15.35
CA ASP A 49 -5.49 11.98 -16.42
C ASP A 49 -6.77 11.13 -16.29
N TYR A 50 -6.72 9.98 -15.60
CA TYR A 50 -7.87 9.23 -15.10
C TYR A 50 -7.54 8.42 -13.83
N TRP A 51 -8.58 8.05 -13.07
CA TRP A 51 -8.48 7.25 -11.85
C TRP A 51 -9.69 6.33 -11.64
N PHE A 52 -9.51 5.28 -10.84
CA PHE A 52 -10.57 4.38 -10.38
C PHE A 52 -10.20 3.75 -9.03
N ILE A 53 -11.20 3.41 -8.23
CA ILE A 53 -11.05 2.72 -6.96
C ILE A 53 -10.59 1.29 -7.25
N SER A 54 -9.44 0.92 -6.70
CA SER A 54 -8.92 -0.44 -6.83
C SER A 54 -7.80 -0.65 -5.83
N GLY A 55 -7.88 -1.79 -5.14
CA GLY A 55 -6.78 -2.31 -4.33
C GLY A 55 -5.64 -2.82 -5.20
N ALA A 56 -5.89 -3.40 -6.38
CA ALA A 56 -4.87 -3.91 -7.30
C ALA A 56 -3.74 -4.66 -6.58
N GLY A 57 -4.11 -5.63 -5.73
CA GLY A 57 -3.18 -6.41 -4.89
C GLY A 57 -2.72 -5.75 -3.58
N CYS A 58 -3.18 -4.55 -3.21
CA CYS A 58 -2.96 -3.92 -1.89
C CYS A 58 -4.28 -3.57 -1.15
N ALA A 59 -5.28 -4.44 -1.29
CA ALA A 59 -6.53 -4.36 -0.55
C ALA A 59 -6.30 -4.43 0.98
N PHE A 60 -7.13 -3.73 1.74
CA PHE A 60 -7.08 -3.76 3.20
C PHE A 60 -7.75 -5.02 3.74
N ALA A 61 -7.23 -5.55 4.84
CA ALA A 61 -7.99 -6.48 5.67
C ALA A 61 -9.17 -5.76 6.34
N VAL A 62 -10.30 -6.44 6.40
CA VAL A 62 -11.50 -6.00 7.11
C VAL A 62 -11.42 -6.46 8.56
N LEU A 63 -11.85 -5.60 9.50
CA LEU A 63 -11.96 -5.95 10.91
C LEU A 63 -12.93 -7.13 11.10
N PRO A 64 -12.51 -8.22 11.78
CA PRO A 64 -13.35 -9.40 11.93
C PRO A 64 -14.72 -9.08 12.54
N GLY A 65 -15.78 -9.62 11.94
CA GLY A 65 -17.16 -9.38 12.35
C GLY A 65 -17.83 -8.17 11.69
N HIS A 66 -17.11 -7.42 10.85
CA HIS A 66 -17.63 -6.27 10.11
C HIS A 66 -17.70 -6.51 8.60
N GLU A 67 -17.52 -7.76 8.14
CA GLU A 67 -17.39 -8.05 6.72
C GLU A 67 -18.65 -7.71 5.90
N ASP A 68 -19.82 -7.70 6.54
CA ASP A 68 -21.09 -7.32 5.91
C ASP A 68 -21.43 -5.83 6.05
N ASP A 69 -20.53 -4.99 6.59
CA ASP A 69 -20.79 -3.56 6.74
C ASP A 69 -20.89 -2.88 5.36
N PRO A 70 -22.02 -2.21 5.05
CA PRO A 70 -22.27 -1.64 3.73
C PRO A 70 -21.34 -0.47 3.39
N ARG A 71 -20.62 0.07 4.38
CA ARG A 71 -19.63 1.14 4.15
C ARG A 71 -18.31 0.63 3.60
N LEU A 72 -18.11 -0.69 3.53
CA LEU A 72 -16.91 -1.29 2.93
C LEU A 72 -16.95 -1.18 1.40
N VAL A 73 -15.86 -0.69 0.83
CA VAL A 73 -15.71 -0.46 -0.60
C VAL A 73 -15.11 -1.72 -1.23
N ARG A 74 -15.92 -2.48 -1.96
CA ARG A 74 -15.51 -3.77 -2.56
C ARG A 74 -15.44 -3.76 -4.09
N HIS A 75 -16.08 -2.79 -4.72
CA HIS A 75 -16.22 -2.72 -6.16
C HIS A 75 -16.00 -1.31 -6.67
N ASP A 76 -15.49 -1.20 -7.90
CA ASP A 76 -15.63 0.00 -8.73
C ASP A 76 -16.35 -0.42 -10.02
N GLU A 77 -17.22 0.46 -10.52
CA GLU A 77 -18.07 0.24 -11.68
C GLU A 77 -17.29 0.17 -12.99
N TRP A 78 -16.06 0.69 -13.04
CA TRP A 78 -15.31 0.86 -14.29
C TRP A 78 -14.52 -0.38 -14.76
N LYS A 79 -14.37 -1.40 -13.92
CA LYS A 79 -13.68 -2.65 -14.28
C LYS A 79 -14.43 -3.88 -13.77
N PRO A 80 -14.21 -5.07 -14.38
CA PRO A 80 -14.63 -6.30 -13.75
C PRO A 80 -14.11 -6.30 -12.31
N ALA A 81 -15.00 -6.50 -11.35
CA ALA A 81 -14.62 -6.53 -9.94
C ALA A 81 -13.48 -7.53 -9.76
N GLU A 82 -12.40 -7.08 -9.11
CA GLU A 82 -11.45 -8.01 -8.54
C GLU A 82 -12.24 -8.85 -7.53
N GLU A 83 -12.29 -10.18 -7.72
CA GLU A 83 -12.92 -11.08 -6.75
C GLU A 83 -12.06 -11.13 -5.49
N LEU A 84 -12.26 -10.15 -4.62
CA LEU A 84 -11.62 -10.10 -3.32
C LEU A 84 -12.30 -11.09 -2.36
N PRO A 85 -11.52 -11.80 -1.52
CA PRO A 85 -12.09 -12.52 -0.38
C PRO A 85 -12.95 -11.60 0.48
N TRP A 86 -13.95 -12.15 1.16
CA TRP A 86 -14.87 -11.35 1.99
C TRP A 86 -14.13 -10.58 3.11
N SER A 87 -13.01 -11.09 3.57
CA SER A 87 -12.13 -10.43 4.54
C SER A 87 -11.28 -9.28 3.97
N ARG A 88 -11.48 -8.89 2.70
CA ARG A 88 -10.68 -7.88 1.98
C ARG A 88 -11.57 -6.82 1.32
N CYS A 89 -11.12 -5.56 1.34
CA CYS A 89 -11.80 -4.45 0.67
C CYS A 89 -10.80 -3.46 0.05
N HIS A 90 -11.25 -2.67 -0.92
CA HIS A 90 -10.48 -1.55 -1.49
C HIS A 90 -10.43 -0.33 -0.55
N GLY A 91 -11.35 -0.25 0.40
CA GLY A 91 -11.41 0.85 1.36
C GLY A 91 -12.63 0.78 2.26
N GLY A 92 -12.75 1.76 3.14
CA GLY A 92 -13.84 1.87 4.10
C GLY A 92 -13.51 2.89 5.20
N PRO A 93 -14.43 3.08 6.16
CA PRO A 93 -14.13 3.81 7.39
C PRO A 93 -12.91 3.19 8.07
N ARG A 94 -11.94 4.01 8.51
CA ARG A 94 -10.71 3.55 9.17
C ARG A 94 -11.02 2.50 10.24
N GLY A 95 -12.00 2.75 11.11
CA GLY A 95 -12.37 1.86 12.21
C GLY A 95 -12.87 0.47 11.81
N LEU A 96 -13.15 0.23 10.53
CA LEU A 96 -13.53 -1.08 9.99
C LEU A 96 -12.36 -1.79 9.28
N LEU A 97 -11.20 -1.16 9.18
CA LEU A 97 -10.00 -1.71 8.55
C LEU A 97 -9.08 -2.30 9.62
N ASP A 98 -8.65 -3.54 9.42
CA ASP A 98 -7.67 -4.20 10.27
C ASP A 98 -6.26 -4.01 9.72
N LEU A 99 -5.68 -2.86 10.05
CA LEU A 99 -4.33 -2.49 9.59
C LEU A 99 -3.24 -3.39 10.21
N ASP A 100 -3.52 -3.99 11.37
CA ASP A 100 -2.55 -4.78 12.11
C ASP A 100 -2.46 -6.22 11.59
N THR A 101 -3.55 -6.78 11.07
CA THR A 101 -3.54 -8.11 10.44
C THR A 101 -2.49 -8.20 9.33
N ASP A 102 -2.46 -7.23 8.42
CA ASP A 102 -1.50 -7.21 7.31
C ASP A 102 -0.06 -7.03 7.78
N ARG A 103 0.15 -6.11 8.74
CA ARG A 103 1.46 -5.89 9.36
C ARG A 103 1.96 -7.15 10.06
N ALA A 104 1.09 -7.85 10.80
CA ALA A 104 1.44 -9.05 11.54
C ALA A 104 1.69 -10.26 10.63
N GLU A 105 0.96 -10.38 9.51
CA GLU A 105 1.23 -11.41 8.50
C GLU A 105 2.60 -11.22 7.86
N VAL A 106 2.88 -10.01 7.37
CA VAL A 106 4.18 -9.67 6.77
C VAL A 106 5.32 -9.80 7.78
N ALA A 107 5.12 -9.38 9.03
CA ALA A 107 6.11 -9.55 10.09
C ALA A 107 6.47 -11.03 10.31
N ARG A 108 5.46 -11.91 10.34
CA ARG A 108 5.67 -13.37 10.48
C ARG A 108 6.37 -13.96 9.26
N GLU A 109 6.04 -13.52 8.05
CA GLU A 109 6.73 -13.97 6.84
C GLU A 109 8.19 -13.49 6.79
N ALA A 110 8.43 -12.21 7.07
CA ALA A 110 9.76 -11.63 7.15
C ALA A 110 10.63 -12.37 8.18
N ALA A 111 10.07 -12.66 9.36
CA ALA A 111 10.74 -13.45 10.38
C ALA A 111 11.20 -14.82 9.86
N ARG A 112 10.31 -15.57 9.19
CA ARG A 112 10.66 -16.86 8.59
C ARG A 112 11.73 -16.72 7.51
N ARG A 113 11.60 -15.72 6.64
CA ARG A 113 12.53 -15.49 5.52
C ARG A 113 13.93 -15.12 6.01
N TRP A 114 14.02 -14.30 7.07
CA TRP A 114 15.29 -13.97 7.71
C TRP A 114 15.94 -15.19 8.36
N ASP A 115 15.17 -16.00 9.11
CA ASP A 115 15.67 -17.22 9.75
C ASP A 115 16.17 -18.23 8.70
N ASP A 116 15.47 -18.35 7.57
CA ASP A 116 15.88 -19.17 6.43
C ASP A 116 17.18 -18.69 5.78
N TRP A 117 17.29 -17.37 5.55
CA TRP A 117 18.52 -16.76 5.04
C TRP A 117 19.70 -17.06 5.96
N ARG A 118 19.57 -16.84 7.27
CA ARG A 118 20.66 -17.09 8.22
C ARG A 118 21.06 -18.55 8.30
N ARG A 119 20.11 -19.48 8.20
CA ARG A 119 20.41 -20.93 8.10
C ARG A 119 21.16 -21.27 6.82
N PHE A 120 20.80 -20.65 5.71
CA PHE A 120 21.49 -20.85 4.43
C PHE A 120 22.91 -20.28 4.46
N GLU A 121 23.08 -19.04 4.90
CA GLU A 121 24.36 -18.36 5.04
C GLU A 121 25.34 -19.16 5.92
N ALA A 122 24.87 -19.67 7.06
CA ALA A 122 25.69 -20.43 8.02
C ALA A 122 26.26 -21.75 7.46
N ARG A 123 25.72 -22.27 6.35
CA ARG A 123 26.24 -23.49 5.69
C ARG A 123 27.39 -23.22 4.71
N HIS A 124 27.71 -21.95 4.46
CA HIS A 124 28.70 -21.54 3.48
C HIS A 124 29.84 -20.79 4.14
N THR A 125 31.07 -21.04 3.66
CA THR A 125 32.28 -20.43 4.22
C THR A 125 32.51 -19.05 3.62
N GLY A 126 31.71 -18.08 4.06
CA GLY A 126 31.86 -16.66 3.73
C GLY A 126 31.03 -16.16 2.53
N PRO A 127 30.99 -14.83 2.32
CA PRO A 127 30.06 -14.21 1.37
C PRO A 127 30.18 -14.66 -0.08
N GLU A 128 31.39 -14.91 -0.56
CA GLU A 128 31.62 -15.34 -1.95
C GLU A 128 31.03 -16.72 -2.24
N ALA A 129 31.09 -17.65 -1.28
CA ALA A 129 30.51 -18.98 -1.43
C ALA A 129 28.98 -18.91 -1.44
N VAL A 130 28.40 -18.05 -0.59
CA VAL A 130 26.95 -17.79 -0.55
C VAL A 130 26.46 -17.21 -1.88
N LEU A 131 27.09 -16.13 -2.36
CA LEU A 131 26.65 -15.43 -3.57
C LEU A 131 26.77 -16.33 -4.81
N ARG A 132 27.81 -17.16 -4.87
CA ARG A 132 27.97 -18.16 -5.93
C ARG A 132 26.89 -19.23 -5.90
N ALA A 133 26.61 -19.79 -4.72
CA ALA A 133 25.56 -20.80 -4.56
C ALA A 133 24.18 -20.26 -4.99
N ILE A 134 23.86 -19.01 -4.64
CA ILE A 134 22.65 -18.34 -5.14
C ILE A 134 22.73 -18.17 -6.66
N ALA A 135 23.84 -17.66 -7.20
CA ALA A 135 23.93 -17.38 -8.64
C ALA A 135 23.79 -18.64 -9.53
N GLU A 136 24.22 -19.80 -9.03
CA GLU A 136 24.24 -21.08 -9.75
C GLU A 136 22.93 -21.89 -9.63
N ASP A 137 22.01 -21.51 -8.74
CA ASP A 137 20.77 -22.25 -8.45
C ASP A 137 19.52 -21.36 -8.65
N GLU A 138 18.64 -21.76 -9.56
CA GLU A 138 17.43 -21.00 -9.91
C GLU A 138 16.46 -20.85 -8.72
N GLU A 139 16.26 -21.92 -7.94
CA GLU A 139 15.37 -21.89 -6.77
C GLU A 139 15.90 -20.90 -5.72
N LEU A 140 17.21 -20.85 -5.52
CA LEU A 140 17.84 -19.91 -4.61
C LEU A 140 17.77 -18.46 -5.12
N ARG A 141 17.84 -18.23 -6.43
CA ARG A 141 17.65 -16.89 -7.03
C ARG A 141 16.23 -16.37 -6.88
N GLU A 142 15.23 -17.25 -6.96
CA GLU A 142 13.84 -16.87 -6.71
C GLU A 142 13.61 -16.61 -5.21
N ARG A 143 14.23 -17.43 -4.35
CA ARG A 143 14.06 -17.36 -2.91
C ARG A 143 14.77 -16.18 -2.26
N PHE A 144 15.98 -15.84 -2.68
CA PHE A 144 16.79 -14.77 -2.08
C PHE A 144 16.95 -13.59 -3.05
N PRO A 145 16.91 -12.35 -2.53
CA PRO A 145 17.12 -11.17 -3.37
C PRO A 145 18.55 -11.15 -3.92
N HIS A 146 18.76 -10.38 -4.99
CA HIS A 146 20.06 -10.28 -5.66
C HIS A 146 21.21 -9.84 -4.74
N ASP A 147 20.93 -8.97 -3.77
CA ASP A 147 21.85 -8.58 -2.69
C ASP A 147 21.25 -8.93 -1.32
N PRO A 148 21.45 -10.17 -0.85
CA PRO A 148 20.84 -10.63 0.40
C PRO A 148 21.46 -9.98 1.64
N TYR A 149 22.74 -9.60 1.61
CA TYR A 149 23.39 -8.96 2.75
C TYR A 149 22.83 -7.57 3.02
N ASN A 150 22.58 -6.79 1.95
CA ASN A 150 21.90 -5.51 2.09
C ASN A 150 20.41 -5.70 2.42
N SER A 151 19.73 -6.66 1.79
CA SER A 151 18.28 -6.82 1.92
C SER A 151 17.85 -7.37 3.29
N PHE A 152 18.58 -8.33 3.86
CA PHE A 152 18.27 -8.92 5.17
C PHE A 152 18.93 -8.19 6.33
N GLY A 153 20.04 -7.49 6.08
CA GLY A 153 20.82 -6.82 7.11
C GLY A 153 21.36 -7.77 8.17
N ARG A 154 21.85 -7.19 9.29
CA ARG A 154 22.39 -7.95 10.43
C ARG A 154 21.38 -8.18 11.55
N ASP A 155 20.37 -7.32 11.63
CA ASP A 155 19.40 -7.30 12.72
C ASP A 155 18.05 -7.84 12.23
N ARG A 156 17.60 -8.92 12.86
CA ARG A 156 16.33 -9.59 12.57
C ARG A 156 15.14 -8.70 12.88
N GLU A 157 15.17 -8.00 14.01
CA GLU A 157 14.05 -7.18 14.47
C GLU A 157 13.87 -5.97 13.56
N ALA A 158 14.98 -5.31 13.19
CA ALA A 158 14.97 -4.23 12.22
C ALA A 158 14.44 -4.66 10.85
N TYR A 159 14.87 -5.83 10.34
CA TYR A 159 14.36 -6.37 9.08
C TYR A 159 12.85 -6.63 9.12
N ILE A 160 12.36 -7.22 10.21
CA ILE A 160 10.92 -7.49 10.40
C ILE A 160 10.13 -6.18 10.46
N ALA A 161 10.59 -5.21 11.26
CA ALA A 161 9.93 -3.93 11.41
C ALA A 161 9.87 -3.16 10.08
N GLU A 162 10.95 -3.17 9.30
CA GLU A 162 10.98 -2.51 7.99
C GLU A 162 9.97 -3.14 7.01
N ARG A 163 9.90 -4.47 6.96
CA ARG A 163 8.94 -5.16 6.09
C ARG A 163 7.49 -4.93 6.51
N ALA A 164 7.21 -4.98 7.81
CA ALA A 164 5.87 -4.70 8.34
C ALA A 164 5.43 -3.25 8.08
N ALA A 165 6.34 -2.28 8.17
CA ALA A 165 6.04 -0.88 7.89
C ALA A 165 5.74 -0.61 6.40
N ASP A 166 6.21 -1.47 5.49
CA ASP A 166 6.09 -1.28 4.03
C ASP A 166 4.82 -1.90 3.43
N VAL A 167 4.03 -2.67 4.19
CA VAL A 167 2.85 -3.39 3.65
C VAL A 167 1.69 -2.47 3.29
N LEU A 168 1.48 -1.40 4.07
CA LEU A 168 0.37 -0.48 3.88
C LEU A 168 0.67 0.71 2.96
N PRO A 169 1.87 1.33 2.98
CA PRO A 169 2.15 2.48 2.14
C PRO A 169 1.93 2.22 0.63
N THR A 170 1.30 3.19 -0.03
CA THR A 170 1.25 3.28 -1.50
C THR A 170 2.26 4.29 -2.01
N THR A 171 2.40 4.44 -3.34
CA THR A 171 3.30 5.43 -3.95
C THR A 171 3.00 6.85 -3.49
N ALA A 172 1.75 7.17 -3.22
CA ALA A 172 1.34 8.42 -2.60
C ALA A 172 0.23 8.21 -1.56
N LEU A 173 0.05 9.22 -0.70
CA LEU A 173 -1.12 9.37 0.16
C LEU A 173 -1.71 10.77 -0.06
N LEU A 174 -3.01 10.83 -0.33
CA LEU A 174 -3.78 12.06 -0.28
C LEU A 174 -4.44 12.16 1.11
N THR A 175 -3.94 13.09 1.90
CA THR A 175 -4.38 13.36 3.27
C THR A 175 -5.80 13.94 3.30
N LEU A 176 -6.47 13.80 4.44
CA LEU A 176 -7.81 14.35 4.72
C LEU A 176 -7.88 15.89 4.54
N ASP A 177 -6.77 16.60 4.79
CA ASP A 177 -6.63 18.04 4.55
C ASP A 177 -6.24 18.39 3.10
N GLY A 178 -6.21 17.40 2.20
CA GLY A 178 -6.05 17.60 0.76
C GLY A 178 -4.60 17.72 0.28
N ARG A 179 -3.61 17.40 1.11
CA ARG A 179 -2.19 17.35 0.69
C ARG A 179 -1.85 15.99 0.08
N TRP A 180 -1.29 16.02 -1.12
CA TRP A 180 -0.63 14.89 -1.77
C TRP A 180 0.79 14.73 -1.23
N VAL A 181 1.11 13.55 -0.71
CA VAL A 181 2.42 13.22 -0.16
C VAL A 181 2.95 12.00 -0.89
N GLU A 182 4.08 12.16 -1.57
CA GLU A 182 4.73 11.10 -2.34
C GLU A 182 5.73 10.29 -1.52
N TYR A 183 5.98 9.06 -1.98
CA TYR A 183 6.96 8.17 -1.42
C TYR A 183 8.37 8.77 -1.47
N GLY A 184 8.98 8.96 -0.29
CA GLY A 184 10.33 9.51 -0.13
C GLY A 184 11.35 8.58 0.55
N GLY A 185 11.01 7.30 0.76
CA GLY A 185 11.87 6.35 1.50
C GLY A 185 11.38 6.05 2.92
N PRO A 186 12.26 5.65 3.85
CA PRO A 186 11.88 5.18 5.19
C PRO A 186 11.03 6.17 6.00
N ASP A 187 11.35 7.47 5.95
CA ASP A 187 10.61 8.52 6.66
C ASP A 187 9.15 8.60 6.20
N TYR A 188 8.90 8.34 4.91
CA TYR A 188 7.54 8.29 4.37
C TYR A 188 6.75 7.10 4.93
N ARG A 189 7.38 5.92 5.10
CA ARG A 189 6.70 4.73 5.63
C ARG A 189 6.25 4.95 7.07
N GLU A 190 7.15 5.45 7.91
CA GLU A 190 6.83 5.76 9.31
C GLU A 190 5.73 6.82 9.40
N TRP A 191 5.87 7.91 8.64
CA TRP A 191 4.87 8.96 8.56
C TRP A 191 3.51 8.43 8.08
N PHE A 192 3.47 7.64 7.01
CA PHE A 192 2.25 7.08 6.43
C PHE A 192 1.50 6.22 7.46
N ASN A 193 2.21 5.32 8.13
CA ASN A 193 1.60 4.44 9.14
C ASN A 193 1.08 5.26 10.32
N THR A 194 1.89 6.18 10.84
CA THR A 194 1.49 7.07 11.94
C THR A 194 0.26 7.91 11.59
N TYR A 195 0.24 8.45 10.37
CA TYR A 195 -0.89 9.24 9.87
C TYR A 195 -2.16 8.38 9.79
N LEU A 196 -2.07 7.20 9.19
CA LEU A 196 -3.21 6.31 9.00
C LEU A 196 -3.76 5.79 10.34
N ASP A 197 -2.91 5.55 11.32
CA ASP A 197 -3.31 5.09 12.66
C ASP A 197 -3.97 6.19 13.50
N ALA A 198 -3.63 7.46 13.24
CA ALA A 198 -4.19 8.61 13.93
C ALA A 198 -5.52 9.12 13.32
N LEU A 199 -5.97 8.56 12.19
CA LEU A 199 -7.20 9.01 11.54
C LEU A 199 -8.44 8.74 12.42
N PRO A 200 -9.44 9.64 12.41
CA PRO A 200 -10.76 9.37 12.97
C PRO A 200 -11.35 8.07 12.41
N ALA A 201 -12.04 7.31 13.27
CA ALA A 201 -12.54 5.98 12.93
C ALA A 201 -13.55 5.98 11.76
N ASP A 202 -14.23 7.09 11.53
CA ASP A 202 -15.21 7.30 10.45
C ASP A 202 -14.60 7.86 9.16
N THR A 203 -13.31 8.23 9.16
CA THR A 203 -12.62 8.70 7.95
C THR A 203 -12.58 7.59 6.91
N MET A 204 -13.00 7.90 5.69
CA MET A 204 -12.93 6.96 4.57
C MET A 204 -11.50 6.89 4.06
N VAL A 205 -10.91 5.70 4.10
CA VAL A 205 -9.59 5.39 3.55
C VAL A 205 -9.79 4.46 2.36
N VAL A 206 -9.34 4.87 1.17
CA VAL A 206 -9.60 4.13 -0.07
C VAL A 206 -8.36 4.02 -0.94
N ARG A 207 -8.12 2.84 -1.49
CA ARG A 207 -7.09 2.60 -2.51
C ARG A 207 -7.60 3.06 -3.88
N VAL A 208 -6.84 3.93 -4.51
CA VAL A 208 -7.14 4.45 -5.85
C VAL A 208 -5.95 4.16 -6.76
N LEU A 209 -6.25 3.62 -7.93
CA LEU A 209 -5.31 3.51 -9.03
C LEU A 209 -5.49 4.73 -9.94
N TYR A 210 -4.40 5.38 -10.31
CA TYR A 210 -4.41 6.52 -11.21
C TYR A 210 -3.40 6.33 -12.33
N HIS A 211 -3.60 7.03 -13.43
CA HIS A 211 -2.68 7.07 -14.56
C HIS A 211 -2.09 8.47 -14.67
N ALA A 212 -0.76 8.54 -14.73
CA ALA A 212 0.06 9.75 -14.72
C ALA A 212 1.01 9.75 -15.90
#